data_AF-A0A340WTH4-F1
#
_entry.id   AF-A0A340WTH4-F1
#
_cell.length_a   1.000
_cell.length_b   1.000
_cell.length_c   1.000
_cell.angle_alpha   90.00
_cell.angle_beta   90.00
_cell.angle_gamma   90.00
#
_symmetry.space_group_name_H-M   'P 1'
#
loop_
_entity.id
_entity.type
_entity.pdbx_description
1 polymer ?
#
loop_
_entity_poly.entity_id
_entity_poly.type
_entity_poly.pdbx_seq_one_letter_code
_entity_poly.pdbx_strand_id
1 'polypeptide(L)'
;MKDRLVELVELTKRYEQQFPDKDNEFDSPPEDIVFETDHILESLYRDIQDLQDENQQLTADVKRLGKQNTRFLTSMRRLSSIKRDTNSIAKDIKARGESIHRKLSAMKALSEVAEAQHGAHSAVARIARAQYNALTRPFQAAMHEYNQAEMKQRENCKIRIQRQLEIMGKDMSGDQIEDMFEQGKWDVFSENLLADVKGARAALNEIESRHREMLRLESRIRDLHDLFLQMAMLVEQQADTLDVIEFNVQKTLDFTGQAKVQVSKAVQYKKKNPCRTVCCFCCPCLN
;
A
#
# COMPACT_ATOMS: atom_id res chain seq x y z
N MET A 1 24.03 -8.75 -20.81
CA MET A 1 24.67 -7.77 -21.70
C MET A 1 26.11 -7.60 -21.26
N LYS A 2 27.07 -7.54 -22.19
CA LYS A 2 28.47 -7.28 -21.87
C LYS A 2 28.62 -5.81 -21.49
N ASP A 3 29.40 -5.51 -20.46
CA ASP A 3 29.70 -4.15 -20.04
C ASP A 3 30.51 -3.46 -21.15
N ARG A 4 29.98 -2.35 -21.67
CA ARG A 4 30.59 -1.51 -22.73
C ARG A 4 30.93 -0.11 -22.21
N LEU A 5 30.81 0.13 -20.91
CA LEU A 5 31.02 1.44 -20.32
C LEU A 5 32.43 1.96 -20.61
N VAL A 6 33.44 1.10 -20.51
CA VAL A 6 34.85 1.44 -20.77
C VAL A 6 35.07 1.86 -22.23
N GLU A 7 34.50 1.10 -23.18
CA GLU A 7 34.59 1.37 -24.62
C GLU A 7 33.94 2.72 -24.97
N LEU A 8 32.78 3.01 -24.37
CA LEU A 8 32.06 4.27 -24.59
C LEU A 8 32.82 5.47 -23.98
N VAL A 9 33.40 5.33 -22.79
CA VAL A 9 34.22 6.38 -22.16
C VAL A 9 35.46 6.69 -23.00
N GLU A 10 36.11 5.69 -23.58
CA GLU A 10 37.25 5.91 -24.49
C GLU A 10 36.83 6.61 -25.78
N LEU A 11 35.68 6.27 -26.35
CA LEU A 11 35.14 6.93 -27.54
C LEU A 11 34.82 8.41 -27.27
N THR A 12 34.23 8.72 -26.12
CA THR A 12 33.96 10.12 -25.72
C THR A 12 35.24 10.92 -25.59
N LYS A 13 36.26 10.38 -24.92
CA LYS A 13 37.58 11.04 -24.81
C LYS A 13 38.22 11.31 -26.17
N ARG A 14 38.09 10.37 -27.11
CA ARG A 14 38.62 10.54 -28.48
C ARG A 14 37.84 11.62 -29.26
N TYR A 15 36.53 11.71 -29.05
CA TYR A 15 35.69 12.73 -29.67
C TYR A 15 36.04 14.14 -29.16
N GLU A 16 36.17 14.32 -27.84
CA GLU A 16 36.59 15.58 -27.21
C GLU A 16 37.99 16.02 -27.66
N GLN A 17 38.89 15.06 -27.92
CA GLN A 17 40.23 15.35 -28.46
C GLN A 17 40.22 15.73 -29.94
N GLN A 18 39.28 15.21 -30.74
CA GLN A 18 39.15 15.50 -32.17
C GLN A 18 38.44 16.82 -32.47
N PHE A 19 37.53 17.23 -31.59
CA PHE A 19 36.78 18.48 -31.68
C PHE A 19 36.89 19.24 -30.36
N PRO A 20 38.05 19.85 -30.05
CA PRO A 20 38.14 20.73 -28.89
C PRO A 20 37.16 21.89 -29.11
N ASP A 21 36.21 22.07 -28.19
CA ASP A 21 35.25 23.17 -28.23
C ASP A 21 36.00 24.50 -28.38
N LYS A 22 35.99 25.05 -29.59
CA LYS A 22 36.27 26.46 -29.81
C LYS A 22 34.93 27.15 -29.69
N ASP A 23 34.84 28.03 -28.69
CA ASP A 23 33.73 28.94 -28.37
C ASP A 23 32.82 28.47 -27.21
N ASN A 24 33.41 28.18 -26.05
CA ASN A 24 32.69 28.20 -24.76
C ASN A 24 32.86 29.57 -24.07
N GLU A 25 32.23 30.61 -24.63
CA GLU A 25 31.95 31.85 -23.88
C GLU A 25 30.64 31.75 -23.07
N PHE A 26 30.04 30.56 -23.02
CA PHE A 26 28.81 30.26 -22.29
C PHE A 26 29.05 29.23 -21.18
N ASP A 27 30.21 29.26 -20.53
CA ASP A 27 30.46 28.51 -19.29
C ASP A 27 29.95 29.33 -18.09
N SER A 28 28.63 29.57 -18.09
CA SER A 28 27.96 29.77 -16.81
C SER A 28 27.96 28.38 -16.14
N PRO A 29 28.33 28.24 -14.85
CA PRO A 29 28.12 26.98 -14.16
C PRO A 29 26.67 26.56 -14.42
N PRO A 30 26.39 25.27 -14.71
CA PRO A 30 25.02 24.85 -14.93
C PRO A 30 24.24 25.27 -13.69
N GLU A 31 23.46 26.35 -13.82
CA GLU A 31 22.47 26.69 -12.82
C GLU A 31 21.64 25.43 -12.72
N ASP A 32 21.61 24.85 -11.52
CA ASP A 32 20.81 23.68 -11.24
C ASP A 32 19.36 24.15 -11.42
N ILE A 33 18.83 24.01 -12.65
CA ILE A 33 17.46 24.38 -12.96
C ILE A 33 16.61 23.32 -12.28
N VAL A 34 16.30 23.56 -11.01
CA VAL A 34 15.45 22.67 -10.26
C VAL A 34 14.03 22.88 -10.77
N PHE A 35 13.55 21.93 -11.57
CA PHE A 35 12.19 21.98 -12.08
C PHE A 35 11.23 21.67 -10.93
N GLU A 36 10.09 22.38 -10.86
CA GLU A 36 9.04 22.11 -9.87
C GLU A 36 8.56 20.65 -9.89
N THR A 37 8.70 19.98 -11.04
CA THR A 37 8.46 18.54 -11.24
C THR A 37 9.41 17.65 -10.43
N ASP A 38 10.66 18.06 -10.19
CA ASP A 38 11.64 17.28 -9.42
C ASP A 38 11.27 17.21 -7.94
N HIS A 39 10.77 18.30 -7.35
CA HIS A 39 10.32 18.30 -5.95
C HIS A 39 9.10 17.40 -5.72
N ILE A 40 8.14 17.43 -6.65
CA ILE A 40 6.94 16.59 -6.59
C ILE A 40 7.32 15.11 -6.72
N LEU A 41 8.24 14.79 -7.63
CA LEU A 41 8.76 13.43 -7.80
C LEU A 41 9.52 12.97 -6.57
N GLU A 42 10.38 13.81 -5.98
CA GLU A 42 11.13 13.47 -4.76
C GLU A 42 10.18 13.15 -3.58
N SER A 43 9.16 13.99 -3.38
CA SER A 43 8.12 13.74 -2.36
C SER A 43 7.38 12.42 -2.64
N LEU A 44 6.98 12.19 -3.89
CA LEU A 44 6.28 10.98 -4.29
C LEU A 44 7.13 9.72 -4.06
N TYR A 45 8.43 9.76 -4.38
CA TYR A 45 9.34 8.64 -4.13
C TYR A 45 9.52 8.35 -2.65
N ARG A 46 9.54 9.38 -1.81
CA ARG A 46 9.56 9.22 -0.35
C ARG A 46 8.29 8.56 0.16
N ASP A 47 7.13 9.01 -0.30
CA ASP A 47 5.83 8.42 0.06
C ASP A 47 5.72 6.95 -0.40
N ILE A 48 6.26 6.63 -1.57
CA ILE A 48 6.33 5.26 -2.09
C ILE A 48 7.20 4.39 -1.18
N GLN A 49 8.39 4.86 -0.81
CA GLN A 49 9.30 4.10 0.06
C GLN A 49 8.67 3.85 1.43
N ASP A 50 8.10 4.88 2.05
CA ASP A 50 7.41 4.77 3.33
C ASP A 50 6.24 3.77 3.26
N LEU A 51 5.46 3.79 2.16
CA LEU A 51 4.38 2.83 1.93
C LEU A 51 4.87 1.39 1.74
N GLN A 52 6.02 1.20 1.10
CA GLN A 52 6.63 -0.12 0.96
C GLN A 52 7.03 -0.68 2.33
N ASP A 53 7.67 0.14 3.15
CA ASP A 53 8.12 -0.25 4.49
C ASP A 53 6.93 -0.51 5.42
N GLU A 54 5.89 0.34 5.39
CA GLU A 54 4.65 0.12 6.13
C GLU A 54 3.95 -1.18 5.70
N ASN A 55 3.89 -1.49 4.41
CA ASN A 55 3.30 -2.74 3.91
C ASN A 55 4.07 -3.99 4.36
N GLN A 56 5.41 -3.92 4.35
CA GLN A 56 6.25 -5.01 4.86
C GLN A 56 6.02 -5.21 6.35
N GLN A 57 5.96 -4.12 7.11
CA GLN A 57 5.69 -4.18 8.55
C GLN A 57 4.28 -4.69 8.85
N LEU A 58 3.26 -4.29 8.08
CA LEU A 58 1.90 -4.83 8.19
C LEU A 58 1.90 -6.34 8.00
N THR A 59 2.54 -6.81 6.95
CA THR A 59 2.67 -8.25 6.65
C THR A 59 3.36 -9.00 7.78
N ALA A 60 4.41 -8.42 8.36
CA ALA A 60 5.11 -9.00 9.51
C ALA A 60 4.22 -9.04 10.77
N ASP A 61 3.45 -7.98 11.04
CA ASP A 61 2.53 -7.89 12.17
C ASP A 61 1.42 -8.93 12.06
N VAL A 62 0.84 -9.12 10.88
CA VAL A 62 -0.19 -10.15 10.60
C VAL A 62 0.35 -11.56 10.82
N LYS A 63 1.54 -11.86 10.29
CA LYS A 63 2.21 -13.16 10.54
C LYS A 63 2.52 -13.37 12.02
N ARG A 64 2.93 -12.32 12.72
CA ARG A 64 3.19 -12.34 14.17
C ARG A 64 1.91 -12.63 14.95
N LEU A 65 0.79 -12.02 14.58
CA LEU A 65 -0.52 -12.30 15.16
C LEU A 65 -0.92 -13.77 14.99
N GLY A 66 -0.78 -14.32 13.77
CA GLY A 66 -1.09 -15.74 13.52
C GLY A 66 -0.25 -16.69 14.38
N LYS A 67 1.04 -16.39 14.58
CA LYS A 67 1.92 -17.14 15.49
C LYS A 67 1.45 -17.04 16.94
N GLN A 68 1.07 -15.85 17.41
CA GLN A 68 0.56 -15.65 18.77
C GLN A 68 -0.77 -16.37 18.99
N ASN A 69 -1.70 -16.33 18.03
CA ASN A 69 -2.95 -17.08 18.08
C ASN A 69 -2.68 -18.59 18.20
N THR A 70 -1.74 -19.12 17.42
CA THR A 70 -1.35 -20.53 17.51
C THR A 70 -0.75 -20.88 18.88
N ARG A 71 0.12 -20.01 19.42
CA ARG A 71 0.69 -20.17 20.78
C ARG A 71 -0.38 -20.10 21.86
N PHE A 72 -1.38 -19.23 21.70
CA PHE A 72 -2.51 -19.10 22.62
C PHE A 72 -3.29 -20.42 22.73
N LEU A 73 -3.42 -21.15 21.62
CA LEU A 73 -4.12 -22.44 21.61
C LEU A 73 -3.34 -23.54 22.35
N THR A 74 -2.01 -23.55 22.22
CA THR A 74 -1.16 -24.63 22.75
C THR A 74 -0.66 -24.37 24.16
N SER A 75 -0.65 -23.12 24.63
CA SER A 75 -0.07 -22.74 25.92
C SER A 75 -1.08 -22.87 27.08
N MET A 76 -0.76 -23.71 28.07
CA MET A 76 -1.50 -23.78 29.35
C MET A 76 -1.04 -22.74 30.39
N ARG A 77 0.16 -22.16 30.22
CA ARG A 77 0.72 -21.11 31.09
C ARG A 77 0.84 -19.79 30.31
N ARG A 78 0.68 -18.65 30.99
CA ARG A 78 0.84 -17.27 30.45
C ARG A 78 -0.25 -16.78 29.46
N LEU A 79 -1.48 -17.28 29.60
CA LEU A 79 -2.60 -16.90 28.73
C LEU A 79 -2.89 -15.39 28.72
N SER A 80 -2.70 -14.72 29.88
CA SER A 80 -2.97 -13.28 30.03
C SER A 80 -1.94 -12.36 29.39
N SER A 81 -0.67 -12.77 29.26
CA SER A 81 0.34 -11.99 28.53
C SER A 81 0.16 -12.17 27.03
N ILE A 82 -0.02 -13.41 26.56
CA ILE A 82 -0.27 -13.69 25.14
C ILE A 82 -1.51 -12.94 24.66
N LYS A 83 -2.60 -12.92 25.45
CA LYS A 83 -3.81 -12.17 25.12
C LYS A 83 -3.57 -10.65 25.01
N ARG A 84 -2.74 -10.08 25.90
CA ARG A 84 -2.39 -8.65 25.84
C ARG A 84 -1.58 -8.35 24.58
N ASP A 85 -0.61 -9.22 24.26
CA ASP A 85 0.22 -9.09 23.05
C ASP A 85 -0.65 -9.18 21.79
N THR A 86 -1.53 -10.18 21.67
CA THR A 86 -2.47 -10.32 20.53
C THR A 86 -3.33 -9.07 20.35
N ASN A 87 -3.89 -8.53 21.43
CA ASN A 87 -4.70 -7.31 21.36
C ASN A 87 -3.88 -6.08 20.96
N SER A 88 -2.63 -5.97 21.42
CA SER A 88 -1.72 -4.89 21.00
C SER A 88 -1.40 -4.99 19.51
N ILE A 89 -1.01 -6.18 19.06
CA ILE A 89 -0.68 -6.44 17.66
C ILE A 89 -1.87 -6.12 16.75
N ALA A 90 -3.09 -6.52 17.14
CA ALA A 90 -4.29 -6.23 16.36
C ALA A 90 -4.59 -4.71 16.28
N LYS A 91 -4.32 -3.94 17.34
CA LYS A 91 -4.43 -2.48 17.31
C LYS A 91 -3.39 -1.86 16.38
N ASP A 92 -2.15 -2.33 16.43
CA ASP A 92 -1.07 -1.86 15.56
C ASP A 92 -1.39 -2.14 14.09
N ILE A 93 -1.91 -3.34 13.78
CA ILE A 93 -2.39 -3.71 12.44
C ILE A 93 -3.48 -2.76 11.96
N LYS A 94 -4.47 -2.45 12.81
CA LYS A 94 -5.55 -1.51 12.47
C LYS A 94 -5.00 -0.13 12.15
N ALA A 95 -4.21 0.45 13.05
CA ALA A 95 -3.65 1.78 12.87
C ALA A 95 -2.77 1.88 11.62
N ARG A 96 -1.96 0.85 11.36
CA ARG A 96 -1.11 0.78 10.16
C ARG A 96 -1.93 0.59 8.89
N GLY A 97 -2.98 -0.24 8.92
CA GLY A 97 -3.89 -0.41 7.80
C GLY A 97 -4.60 0.90 7.42
N GLU A 98 -5.05 1.67 8.40
CA GLU A 98 -5.64 3.00 8.19
C GLU A 98 -4.62 4.03 7.68
N SER A 99 -3.36 3.96 8.13
CA SER A 99 -2.25 4.79 7.61
C SER A 99 -1.97 4.51 6.13
N ILE A 100 -1.74 3.24 5.79
CA ILE A 100 -1.49 2.78 4.42
C ILE A 100 -2.66 3.16 3.51
N HIS A 101 -3.89 2.94 3.95
CA HIS A 101 -5.07 3.30 3.17
C HIS A 101 -5.13 4.80 2.87
N ARG A 102 -4.90 5.68 3.86
CA ARG A 102 -4.87 7.13 3.65
C ARG A 102 -3.80 7.55 2.66
N LYS A 103 -2.58 7.01 2.79
CA LYS A 103 -1.46 7.30 1.88
C LYS A 103 -1.72 6.80 0.45
N LEU A 104 -2.28 5.59 0.30
CA LEU A 104 -2.70 5.07 -1.02
C LEU A 104 -3.78 5.96 -1.66
N SER A 105 -4.79 6.39 -0.90
CA SER A 105 -5.83 7.30 -1.37
C SER A 105 -5.27 8.67 -1.79
N ALA A 106 -4.30 9.21 -1.04
CA ALA A 106 -3.60 10.43 -1.41
C ALA A 106 -2.80 10.27 -2.72
N MET A 107 -2.11 9.15 -2.90
CA MET A 107 -1.37 8.84 -4.13
C MET A 107 -2.31 8.71 -5.35
N LYS A 108 -3.49 8.11 -5.16
CA LYS A 108 -4.52 8.06 -6.21
C LYS A 108 -5.01 9.46 -6.58
N ALA A 109 -5.33 10.29 -5.59
CA ALA A 109 -5.75 11.68 -5.84
C ALA A 109 -4.66 12.50 -6.55
N LEU A 110 -3.38 12.31 -6.17
CA LEU A 110 -2.25 12.94 -6.85
C LEU A 110 -2.18 12.52 -8.33
N SER A 111 -2.40 11.24 -8.63
CA SER A 111 -2.47 10.76 -10.01
C SER A 111 -3.58 11.47 -10.78
N GLU A 112 -4.79 11.57 -10.23
CA GLU A 112 -5.95 12.21 -10.89
C GLU A 112 -5.71 13.70 -11.14
N VAL A 113 -5.14 14.42 -10.16
CA VAL A 113 -4.78 15.84 -10.29
C VAL A 113 -3.70 16.04 -11.36
N ALA A 114 -2.65 15.23 -11.35
CA ALA A 114 -1.58 15.31 -12.34
C ALA A 114 -2.08 15.04 -13.76
N GLU A 115 -3.07 14.16 -13.93
CA GLU A 115 -3.71 13.90 -15.22
C GLU A 115 -4.58 15.06 -15.69
N ALA A 116 -5.31 15.70 -14.78
CA ALA A 116 -6.12 16.86 -15.12
C ALA A 116 -5.27 18.08 -15.52
N GLN A 117 -4.13 18.30 -14.84
CA GLN A 117 -3.25 19.45 -15.07
C GLN A 117 -2.31 19.28 -16.26
N HIS A 118 -1.70 18.10 -16.41
CA HIS A 118 -0.63 17.84 -17.37
C HIS A 118 -0.99 16.81 -18.44
N GLY A 119 -2.24 16.32 -18.43
CA GLY A 119 -2.73 15.28 -19.32
C GLY A 119 -2.38 13.87 -18.85
N ALA A 120 -3.09 12.88 -19.40
CA ALA A 120 -2.98 11.46 -19.06
C ALA A 120 -1.57 10.84 -19.26
N HIS A 121 -0.66 11.55 -19.94
CA HIS A 121 0.69 11.10 -20.26
C HIS A 121 1.78 11.73 -19.38
N SER A 122 1.39 12.54 -18.39
CA SER A 122 2.34 13.10 -17.41
C SER A 122 3.15 12.00 -16.72
N ALA A 123 4.45 12.23 -16.56
CA ALA A 123 5.33 11.29 -15.88
C ALA A 123 4.88 11.04 -14.43
N VAL A 124 4.51 12.12 -13.72
CA VAL A 124 4.03 12.06 -12.33
C VAL A 124 2.76 11.22 -12.23
N ALA A 125 1.77 11.46 -13.10
CA ALA A 125 0.53 10.69 -13.14
C ALA A 125 0.79 9.19 -13.36
N ARG A 126 1.65 8.86 -14.33
CA ARG A 126 1.97 7.47 -14.66
C ARG A 126 2.71 6.75 -13.54
N ILE A 127 3.69 7.42 -12.92
CA ILE A 127 4.45 6.87 -11.80
C ILE A 127 3.51 6.65 -10.62
N ALA A 128 2.72 7.66 -10.23
CA ALA A 128 1.77 7.57 -9.12
C ALA A 128 0.76 6.43 -9.33
N ARG A 129 0.13 6.34 -10.52
CA ARG A 129 -0.80 5.26 -10.87
C ARG A 129 -0.16 3.88 -10.80
N ALA A 130 1.02 3.71 -11.41
CA ALA A 130 1.71 2.42 -11.43
C ALA A 130 2.08 1.95 -10.01
N GLN A 131 2.60 2.87 -9.20
CA GLN A 131 3.02 2.59 -7.83
C GLN A 131 1.83 2.33 -6.91
N TYR A 132 0.77 3.13 -7.02
CA TYR A 132 -0.49 2.89 -6.33
C TYR A 132 -1.00 1.45 -6.56
N ASN A 133 -1.03 1.01 -7.81
CA ASN A 133 -1.45 -0.36 -8.16
C ASN A 133 -0.51 -1.42 -7.60
N ALA A 134 0.80 -1.20 -7.69
CA ALA A 134 1.81 -2.14 -7.18
C ALA A 134 1.74 -2.29 -5.66
N LEU A 135 1.50 -1.21 -4.92
CA LEU A 135 1.44 -1.17 -3.45
C LEU A 135 0.09 -1.63 -2.90
N THR A 136 -0.99 -1.48 -3.66
CA THR A 136 -2.34 -1.91 -3.24
C THR A 136 -2.45 -3.43 -3.14
N ARG A 137 -1.75 -4.19 -3.99
CA ARG A 137 -1.76 -5.66 -3.98
C ARG A 137 -1.22 -6.30 -2.69
N PRO A 138 0.02 -5.99 -2.24
CA PRO A 138 0.52 -6.55 -0.99
C PRO A 138 -0.30 -6.09 0.21
N PHE A 139 -0.83 -4.86 0.18
CA PHE A 139 -1.75 -4.37 1.20
C PHE A 139 -3.01 -5.24 1.29
N GLN A 140 -3.68 -5.48 0.16
CA GLN A 140 -4.84 -6.37 0.07
C GLN A 140 -4.54 -7.78 0.57
N ALA A 141 -3.43 -8.35 0.13
CA ALA A 141 -3.01 -9.69 0.55
C ALA A 141 -2.81 -9.76 2.07
N ALA A 142 -2.13 -8.77 2.67
CA ALA A 142 -1.92 -8.70 4.11
C ALA A 142 -3.23 -8.54 4.89
N MET A 143 -4.15 -7.68 4.43
CA MET A 143 -5.46 -7.51 5.07
C MET A 143 -6.31 -8.78 4.95
N HIS A 144 -6.24 -9.49 3.81
CA HIS A 144 -6.93 -10.76 3.63
C HIS A 144 -6.38 -11.84 4.56
N GLU A 145 -5.05 -11.94 4.69
CA GLU A 145 -4.39 -12.86 5.64
C GLU A 145 -4.78 -12.53 7.09
N TYR A 146 -4.90 -11.25 7.45
CA TYR A 146 -5.37 -10.82 8.76
C TYR A 146 -6.82 -11.26 9.03
N ASN A 147 -7.72 -11.07 8.06
CA ASN A 147 -9.10 -11.51 8.18
C ASN A 147 -9.19 -13.03 8.36
N GLN A 148 -8.41 -13.81 7.59
CA GLN A 148 -8.35 -15.26 7.78
C GLN A 148 -7.86 -15.65 9.18
N ALA A 149 -6.85 -14.94 9.72
CA ALA A 149 -6.34 -15.19 11.06
C ALA A 149 -7.37 -14.91 12.17
N GLU A 150 -8.15 -13.84 12.02
CA GLU A 150 -9.24 -13.48 12.96
C GLU A 150 -10.40 -14.47 12.87
N MET A 151 -10.83 -14.84 11.65
CA MET A 151 -11.88 -15.87 11.44
C MET A 151 -11.48 -17.22 12.01
N LYS A 152 -10.21 -17.64 11.83
CA LYS A 152 -9.67 -18.85 12.45
C LYS A 152 -9.72 -18.78 13.97
N GLN A 153 -9.39 -17.63 14.56
CA GLN A 153 -9.45 -17.46 16.01
C GLN A 153 -10.89 -17.48 16.54
N ARG A 154 -11.85 -16.96 15.76
CA ARG A 154 -13.28 -17.02 16.06
C ARG A 154 -13.77 -18.46 16.14
N GLU A 155 -13.44 -19.26 15.12
CA GLU A 155 -13.78 -20.68 15.09
C GLU A 155 -13.15 -21.45 16.26
N ASN A 156 -11.90 -21.15 16.60
CA ASN A 156 -11.27 -21.77 17.78
C ASN A 156 -11.97 -21.40 19.10
N CYS A 157 -12.48 -20.18 19.23
CA CYS A 157 -13.26 -19.78 20.40
C CYS A 157 -14.57 -20.56 20.47
N LYS A 158 -15.25 -20.73 19.33
CA LYS A 158 -16.48 -21.52 19.20
C LYS A 158 -16.27 -22.98 19.64
N ILE A 159 -15.28 -23.66 19.08
CA ILE A 159 -14.93 -25.05 19.44
C ILE A 159 -14.62 -25.17 20.95
N ARG A 160 -13.93 -24.19 21.53
CA ARG A 160 -13.63 -24.19 22.97
C ARG A 160 -14.88 -24.06 23.83
N ILE A 161 -15.81 -23.19 23.45
CA ILE A 161 -17.09 -23.02 24.15
C ILE A 161 -17.89 -24.32 24.07
N GLN A 162 -18.01 -24.90 22.88
CA GLN A 162 -18.69 -26.19 22.68
C GLN A 162 -18.15 -27.26 23.62
N ARG A 163 -16.82 -27.40 23.69
CA ARG A 163 -16.18 -28.37 24.58
C ARG A 163 -16.42 -28.09 26.06
N GLN A 164 -16.50 -26.83 26.49
CA GLN A 164 -16.84 -26.51 27.88
C GLN A 164 -18.31 -26.82 28.20
N LEU A 165 -19.21 -26.68 27.22
CA LEU A 165 -20.62 -27.07 27.37
C LEU A 165 -20.79 -28.58 27.47
N GLU A 166 -20.06 -29.34 26.66
CA GLU A 166 -20.01 -30.81 26.75
C GLU A 166 -19.53 -31.28 28.14
N ILE A 167 -18.51 -30.63 28.71
CA ILE A 167 -18.03 -30.90 30.08
C ILE A 167 -19.12 -30.61 31.13
N MET A 168 -19.97 -29.61 30.88
CA MET A 168 -21.13 -29.29 31.72
C MET A 168 -22.34 -30.21 31.47
N GLY A 169 -22.22 -31.18 30.55
CA GLY A 169 -23.28 -32.12 30.20
C GLY A 169 -24.35 -31.54 29.26
N LYS A 170 -24.10 -30.40 28.62
CA LYS A 170 -24.96 -29.82 27.58
C LYS A 170 -24.35 -30.11 26.21
N ASP A 171 -24.99 -30.99 25.45
CA ASP A 171 -24.61 -31.23 24.06
C ASP A 171 -25.28 -30.17 23.17
N MET A 172 -24.46 -29.33 22.54
CA MET A 172 -24.92 -28.25 21.67
C MET A 172 -24.09 -28.26 20.40
N SER A 173 -24.78 -28.21 19.26
CA SER A 173 -24.09 -28.09 17.97
C SER A 173 -23.42 -26.72 17.83
N GLY A 174 -22.38 -26.65 16.98
CA GLY A 174 -21.75 -25.39 16.65
C GLY A 174 -22.75 -24.34 16.12
N ASP A 175 -23.72 -24.74 15.32
CA ASP A 175 -24.71 -23.82 14.74
C ASP A 175 -25.65 -23.26 15.81
N GLN A 176 -26.06 -24.08 16.79
CA GLN A 176 -26.83 -23.58 17.94
C GLN A 176 -26.04 -22.58 18.79
N ILE A 177 -24.74 -22.79 18.94
CA ILE A 177 -23.87 -21.83 19.64
C ILE A 177 -23.82 -20.51 18.86
N GLU A 178 -23.70 -20.58 17.54
CA GLU A 178 -23.73 -19.42 16.64
C GLU A 178 -25.03 -18.62 16.79
N ASP A 179 -26.18 -19.30 16.71
CA ASP A 179 -27.50 -18.70 16.88
C ASP A 179 -27.64 -18.01 18.24
N MET A 180 -27.06 -18.59 19.29
CA MET A 180 -27.06 -17.97 20.62
C MET A 180 -26.24 -16.68 20.67
N PHE A 181 -25.12 -16.62 19.93
CA PHE A 181 -24.32 -15.41 19.80
C PHE A 181 -25.09 -14.33 19.03
N GLU A 182 -25.70 -14.69 17.89
CA GLU A 182 -26.46 -13.75 17.06
C GLU A 182 -27.69 -13.19 17.77
N GLN A 183 -28.41 -14.03 18.52
CA GLN A 183 -29.61 -13.64 19.27
C GLN A 183 -29.30 -12.92 20.59
N GLY A 184 -28.03 -12.90 21.02
CA GLY A 184 -27.61 -12.30 22.29
C GLY A 184 -28.16 -13.02 23.54
N LYS A 185 -28.66 -14.25 23.40
CA LYS A 185 -29.29 -15.03 24.49
C LYS A 185 -28.24 -15.76 25.35
N TRP A 186 -27.31 -15.00 25.93
CA TRP A 186 -26.19 -15.54 26.70
C TRP A 186 -26.58 -16.05 28.10
N ASP A 187 -27.65 -15.50 28.69
CA ASP A 187 -28.05 -15.76 30.07
C ASP A 187 -28.43 -17.24 30.35
N VAL A 188 -28.75 -17.99 29.30
CA VAL A 188 -29.09 -19.43 29.31
C VAL A 188 -27.96 -20.30 29.89
N PHE A 189 -26.71 -19.82 29.89
CA PHE A 189 -25.59 -20.53 30.50
C PHE A 189 -25.48 -20.29 32.01
N SER A 190 -26.06 -19.20 32.52
CA SER A 190 -26.01 -18.80 33.92
C SER A 190 -27.14 -19.39 34.78
N GLU A 191 -28.29 -19.69 34.17
CA GLU A 191 -29.52 -20.12 34.87
C GLU A 191 -29.45 -21.51 35.52
N ASN A 192 -28.56 -22.41 35.05
CA ASN A 192 -28.49 -23.80 35.55
C ASN A 192 -27.37 -24.04 36.59
N LEU A 193 -26.90 -22.99 37.27
CA LEU A 193 -25.82 -23.05 38.27
C LEU A 193 -26.25 -23.64 39.64
N LEU A 194 -27.19 -24.58 39.67
CA LEU A 194 -27.66 -25.23 40.91
C LEU A 194 -26.89 -26.52 41.25
N ALA A 195 -25.94 -26.96 40.41
CA ALA A 195 -25.13 -28.15 40.67
C ALA A 195 -23.73 -27.79 41.19
N ASP A 196 -23.52 -28.05 42.48
CA ASP A 196 -22.36 -27.73 43.31
C ASP A 196 -21.09 -28.53 42.95
N VAL A 197 -20.53 -28.27 41.77
CA VAL A 197 -19.27 -28.88 41.30
C VAL A 197 -18.31 -27.76 40.92
N LYS A 198 -17.17 -27.63 41.62
CA LYS A 198 -16.11 -26.64 41.29
C LYS A 198 -15.74 -26.60 39.80
N GLY A 199 -15.90 -27.72 39.09
CA GLY A 199 -15.74 -27.82 37.64
C GLY A 199 -16.73 -27.01 36.81
N ALA A 200 -18.01 -26.93 37.20
CA ALA A 200 -19.04 -26.17 36.48
C ALA A 200 -18.75 -24.66 36.53
N ARG A 201 -18.30 -24.14 37.68
CA ARG A 201 -17.90 -22.74 37.83
C ARG A 201 -16.66 -22.39 37.01
N ALA A 202 -15.69 -23.31 36.93
CA ALA A 202 -14.50 -23.12 36.10
C ALA A 202 -14.85 -23.11 34.61
N ALA A 203 -15.71 -24.02 34.16
CA ALA A 203 -16.19 -24.08 32.78
C ALA A 203 -16.94 -22.79 32.39
N LEU A 204 -17.83 -22.31 33.25
CA LEU A 204 -18.58 -21.07 33.01
C LEU A 204 -17.65 -19.84 32.91
N ASN A 205 -16.66 -19.72 33.79
CA ASN A 205 -15.67 -18.64 33.72
C ASN A 205 -14.86 -18.66 32.40
N GLU A 206 -14.52 -19.86 31.91
CA GLU A 206 -13.83 -20.00 30.63
C GLU A 206 -14.76 -19.62 29.46
N ILE A 207 -16.01 -20.10 29.48
CA ILE A 207 -17.05 -19.77 28.51
C ILE A 207 -17.26 -18.25 28.42
N GLU A 208 -17.40 -17.53 29.54
CA GLU A 208 -17.47 -16.06 29.55
C GLU A 208 -16.20 -15.39 29.00
N SER A 209 -15.03 -15.92 29.33
CA SER A 209 -13.74 -15.39 28.85
C SER A 209 -13.62 -15.51 27.33
N ARG A 210 -14.09 -16.63 26.76
CA ARG A 210 -14.17 -16.87 25.30
C ARG A 210 -15.23 -15.97 24.65
N HIS A 211 -16.40 -15.80 25.26
CA HIS A 211 -17.44 -14.88 24.76
C HIS A 211 -16.94 -13.44 24.64
N ARG A 212 -16.30 -12.91 25.69
CA ARG A 212 -15.65 -11.58 25.64
C ARG A 212 -14.54 -11.49 24.59
N GLU A 213 -13.94 -12.60 24.19
CA GLU A 213 -12.96 -12.63 23.10
C GLU A 213 -13.63 -12.64 21.74
N MET A 214 -14.72 -13.39 21.57
CA MET A 214 -15.54 -13.41 20.36
C MET A 214 -16.07 -12.02 20.01
N LEU A 215 -16.65 -11.30 20.97
CA LEU A 215 -17.12 -9.92 20.76
C LEU A 215 -15.99 -8.98 20.28
N ARG A 216 -14.75 -9.17 20.77
CA ARG A 216 -13.59 -8.40 20.31
C ARG A 216 -13.12 -8.81 18.93
N LEU A 217 -13.21 -10.09 18.57
CA LEU A 217 -12.92 -10.58 17.21
C LEU A 217 -13.94 -10.00 16.23
N GLU A 218 -15.23 -10.01 16.57
CA GLU A 218 -16.29 -9.45 15.74
C GLU A 218 -16.14 -7.95 15.53
N SER A 219 -15.79 -7.19 16.57
CA SER A 219 -15.46 -5.77 16.41
C SER A 219 -14.29 -5.56 15.45
N ARG A 220 -13.25 -6.40 15.53
CA ARG A 220 -12.08 -6.30 14.64
C ARG A 220 -12.40 -6.68 13.20
N ILE A 221 -13.21 -7.71 12.99
CA ILE A 221 -13.70 -8.12 11.66
C ILE A 221 -14.60 -7.04 11.06
N ARG A 222 -15.43 -6.37 11.87
CA ARG A 222 -16.25 -5.24 11.42
C ARG A 222 -15.39 -4.04 11.01
N ASP A 223 -14.40 -3.68 11.83
CA ASP A 223 -13.44 -2.62 11.49
C ASP A 223 -12.70 -2.94 10.16
N LEU A 224 -12.38 -4.22 9.92
CA LEU A 224 -11.79 -4.66 8.67
C LEU A 224 -12.74 -4.55 7.49
N HIS A 225 -14.01 -4.88 7.69
CA HIS A 225 -15.03 -4.78 6.65
C HIS A 225 -15.14 -3.35 6.12
N ASP A 226 -15.12 -2.35 7.02
CA ASP A 226 -15.15 -0.93 6.63
C ASP A 226 -13.95 -0.55 5.76
N LEU A 227 -12.76 -1.07 6.07
CA LEU A 227 -11.55 -0.89 5.27
C LEU A 227 -11.67 -1.61 3.91
N PHE A 228 -12.20 -2.84 3.89
CA PHE A 228 -12.38 -3.61 2.65
C PHE A 228 -13.41 -2.99 1.70
N LEU A 229 -14.50 -2.42 2.22
CA LEU A 229 -15.48 -1.70 1.40
C LEU A 229 -14.84 -0.51 0.69
N GLN A 230 -14.01 0.26 1.41
CA GLN A 230 -13.24 1.37 0.85
C GLN A 230 -12.25 0.88 -0.22
N MET A 231 -11.64 -0.29 -0.03
CA MET A 231 -10.71 -0.88 -1.00
C MET A 231 -11.41 -1.50 -2.21
N ALA A 232 -12.61 -2.08 -2.06
CA ALA A 232 -13.36 -2.69 -3.16
C ALA A 232 -13.79 -1.64 -4.19
N MET A 233 -14.21 -0.45 -3.74
CA MET A 233 -14.48 0.69 -4.64
C MET A 233 -13.24 1.16 -5.43
N LEU A 234 -12.04 0.83 -4.95
CA LEU A 234 -10.79 1.20 -5.60
C LEU A 234 -10.31 0.16 -6.63
N VAL A 235 -10.79 -1.09 -6.56
CA VAL A 235 -10.35 -2.21 -7.41
C VAL A 235 -11.10 -2.28 -8.74
N GLU A 236 -12.35 -1.82 -8.83
CA GLU A 236 -13.13 -1.88 -10.08
C GLU A 236 -12.50 -1.09 -11.24
N GLN A 237 -11.60 -0.14 -10.96
CA GLN A 237 -10.83 0.57 -12.00
C GLN A 237 -9.53 -0.15 -12.45
N GLN A 238 -9.18 -1.30 -11.88
CA GLN A 238 -7.86 -1.93 -12.05
C GLN A 238 -7.78 -3.05 -13.11
N ALA A 239 -8.90 -3.48 -13.68
CA ALA A 239 -8.93 -4.69 -14.51
C ALA A 239 -8.19 -4.57 -15.86
N ASP A 240 -8.06 -3.37 -16.44
CA ASP A 240 -7.63 -3.22 -17.85
C ASP A 240 -6.14 -2.89 -18.06
N THR A 241 -5.34 -2.63 -17.03
CA THR A 241 -3.93 -2.15 -17.21
C THR A 241 -2.87 -3.04 -16.57
N LEU A 242 -3.08 -4.35 -16.57
CA LEU A 242 -2.23 -5.28 -15.83
C LEU A 242 -1.05 -5.86 -16.64
N ASP A 243 -0.92 -5.58 -17.93
CA ASP A 243 0.27 -5.97 -18.73
C ASP A 243 0.75 -4.82 -19.63
N VAL A 244 1.44 -3.86 -19.03
CA VAL A 244 1.59 -2.52 -19.62
C VAL A 244 3.04 -2.02 -19.51
N ILE A 245 4.07 -2.89 -19.53
CA ILE A 245 5.42 -2.37 -19.83
C ILE A 245 5.43 -1.86 -21.28
N GLU A 246 4.99 -2.70 -22.23
CA GLU A 246 4.90 -2.35 -23.64
C GLU A 246 3.96 -1.15 -23.86
N PHE A 247 2.75 -1.19 -23.30
CA PHE A 247 1.80 -0.09 -23.46
C PHE A 247 2.24 1.21 -22.75
N ASN A 248 2.93 1.14 -21.61
CA ASN A 248 3.49 2.34 -20.98
C ASN A 248 4.65 2.91 -21.81
N VAL A 249 5.53 2.05 -22.33
CA VAL A 249 6.63 2.46 -23.20
C VAL A 249 6.10 3.08 -24.49
N GLN A 250 5.10 2.43 -25.11
CA GLN A 250 4.43 2.93 -26.31
C GLN A 250 3.85 4.33 -26.08
N LYS A 251 3.14 4.54 -24.96
CA LYS A 251 2.60 5.86 -24.61
C LYS A 251 3.68 6.92 -24.37
N THR A 252 4.87 6.55 -23.88
CA THR A 252 6.01 7.49 -23.75
C THR A 252 6.55 7.90 -25.12
N LEU A 253 6.68 6.94 -26.04
CA LEU A 253 7.16 7.18 -27.40
C LEU A 253 6.26 8.19 -28.13
N ASP A 254 4.95 8.07 -27.98
CA ASP A 254 4.00 9.00 -28.62
C ASP A 254 4.14 10.45 -28.10
N PHE A 255 4.34 10.64 -26.79
CA PHE A 255 4.52 11.97 -26.19
C PHE A 255 5.86 12.60 -26.58
N THR A 256 6.96 11.84 -26.52
CA THR A 256 8.28 12.31 -26.97
C THR A 256 8.31 12.66 -28.45
N GLY A 257 7.57 11.92 -29.29
CA GLY A 257 7.34 12.25 -30.69
C GLY A 257 6.72 13.64 -30.88
N GLN A 258 5.70 13.98 -30.09
CA GLN A 258 5.07 15.30 -30.11
C GLN A 258 6.01 16.41 -29.61
N ALA A 259 6.78 16.16 -28.55
CA ALA A 259 7.78 17.09 -28.04
C ALA A 259 8.87 17.39 -29.10
N LYS A 260 9.35 16.37 -29.82
CA LYS A 260 10.30 16.53 -30.94
C LYS A 260 9.76 17.45 -32.03
N VAL A 261 8.46 17.34 -32.36
CA VAL A 261 7.80 18.24 -33.33
C VAL A 261 7.78 19.69 -32.82
N GLN A 262 7.49 19.90 -31.54
CA GLN A 262 7.48 21.24 -30.94
C GLN A 262 8.89 21.85 -30.87
N VAL A 263 9.91 21.08 -30.47
CA VAL A 263 11.30 21.53 -30.48
C VAL A 263 11.78 21.83 -31.90
N SER A 264 11.42 21.00 -32.88
CA SER A 264 11.72 21.27 -34.30
C SER A 264 11.10 22.58 -34.78
N LYS A 265 9.84 22.85 -34.42
CA LYS A 265 9.18 24.13 -34.71
C LYS A 265 9.86 25.29 -34.00
N ALA A 266 10.25 25.15 -32.73
CA ALA A 266 10.96 26.18 -31.98
C ALA A 266 12.32 26.52 -32.62
N VAL A 267 13.08 25.51 -33.06
CA VAL A 267 14.33 25.71 -33.82
C VAL A 267 14.06 26.42 -35.16
N GLN A 268 12.98 26.05 -35.87
CA GLN A 268 12.58 26.73 -37.11
C GLN A 268 12.21 28.19 -36.86
N TYR A 269 11.49 28.51 -35.78
CA TYR A 269 11.18 29.88 -35.39
C TYR A 269 12.45 30.66 -35.04
N LYS A 270 13.37 30.08 -34.26
CA LYS A 270 14.68 30.69 -33.95
C LYS A 270 15.48 30.99 -35.21
N LYS A 271 15.48 30.08 -36.19
CA LYS A 271 16.17 30.25 -37.48
C LYS A 271 15.51 31.31 -38.37
N LYS A 272 14.19 31.48 -38.26
CA LYS A 272 13.39 32.47 -39.00
C LYS A 272 13.20 33.80 -38.27
N ASN A 273 13.84 34.00 -37.10
CA ASN A 273 13.73 35.23 -36.32
C ASN A 273 14.17 36.45 -37.16
N PRO A 274 13.24 37.34 -37.56
CA PRO A 274 13.54 38.42 -38.48
C PRO A 274 14.47 39.48 -37.86
N CYS A 275 14.58 39.55 -36.53
CA CYS A 275 15.52 40.47 -35.87
C CYS A 275 16.98 40.20 -36.23
N ARG A 276 17.36 38.97 -36.58
CA ARG A 276 18.72 38.64 -37.06
C ARG A 276 18.96 39.03 -38.51
N THR A 277 17.90 39.11 -39.32
CA THR A 277 17.98 39.39 -40.76
C THR A 277 17.72 40.86 -41.09
N VAL A 278 16.90 41.55 -40.28
CA VAL A 278 16.44 42.93 -40.54
C VAL A 278 17.19 43.95 -39.68
N CYS A 279 17.71 43.58 -38.51
CA CYS A 279 18.41 44.51 -37.60
C CYS A 279 19.94 44.47 -37.70
N CYS A 280 20.50 43.97 -38.81
CA CYS A 280 21.96 43.94 -39.03
C CYS A 280 22.53 45.30 -39.48
N PHE A 281 21.69 46.31 -39.74
CA PHE A 281 22.14 47.64 -40.19
C PHE A 281 22.04 48.74 -39.11
N CYS A 282 21.44 48.48 -37.94
CA CYS A 282 21.27 49.51 -36.89
C CYS A 282 21.61 49.07 -35.46
N CYS A 283 21.96 47.82 -35.21
CA CYS A 283 22.49 47.39 -33.91
C CYS A 283 23.78 46.59 -34.11
N PRO A 284 24.96 47.10 -33.71
CA PRO A 284 26.11 46.25 -33.50
C PRO A 284 25.78 45.40 -32.27
N CYS A 285 25.32 44.18 -32.48
CA CYS A 285 25.32 43.19 -31.41
C CYS A 285 26.78 42.97 -31.03
N LEU A 286 27.12 43.38 -29.80
CA LEU A 286 28.41 43.16 -29.15
C LEU A 286 28.86 41.71 -29.37
N ASN A 287 30.16 41.58 -29.69
CA ASN A 287 30.92 40.35 -29.49
C ASN A 287 30.75 39.88 -28.05
#